data_AF-A0A7M2X3W2-F1
#
_entry.id   AF-A0A7M2X3W2-F1
#
_cell.length_a   1.000
_cell.length_b   1.000
_cell.length_c   1.000
_cell.angle_alpha   90.00
_cell.angle_beta   90.00
_cell.angle_gamma   90.00
#
_symmetry.space_group_name_H-M   'P 1'
#
loop_
_entity.id
_entity.type
_entity.pdbx_description
1 polymer ?
#
loop_
_entity_poly.entity_id
_entity_poly.type
_entity_poly.pdbx_seq_one_letter_code
_entity_poly.pdbx_strand_id
1 'polypeptide(L)'
;MHTRAHRPAVCLFILLCLTATTRAAEPARLATMDELRQMYDAGSFQVCLQQISRVSRLTGDAAKPYDKWALLLLKADCLLRMEDTSEALRTYRAAESSPVAKQAAEARATEFLIKKSQNLAYKPKTVQTPEPLAITVPQSRKKALVALLDDELAADRAKINQALEAKTLTPMFDIVPDLLTLWAVEVTGTGQESKTGPILTGLGERARTLIDRDLQVRREQLDGIRQKANQIVENRGNFWWQDGTTRRGLYTPDRKELRDLMTYLQKVEEVGVLAQKYAWQLGRDGKKWDAVITECLVIIADAEKVMEAN
;
A
#
# COMPACT_ATOMS: atom_id res chain seq x y z
N MET A 1 -57.23 -26.33 18.49
CA MET A 1 -57.27 -26.01 19.93
C MET A 1 -57.22 -27.32 20.72
N HIS A 2 -56.04 -27.73 21.17
CA HIS A 2 -55.91 -28.85 22.11
C HIS A 2 -54.90 -28.45 23.20
N THR A 3 -55.45 -28.21 24.38
CA THR A 3 -54.77 -27.97 25.64
C THR A 3 -54.25 -29.30 26.20
N ARG A 4 -52.94 -29.40 26.49
CA ARG A 4 -52.37 -30.50 27.28
C ARG A 4 -51.79 -29.96 28.58
N ALA A 5 -52.24 -30.57 29.68
CA ALA A 5 -51.96 -30.25 31.06
C ALA A 5 -50.54 -30.67 31.48
N HIS A 6 -49.88 -29.79 32.23
CA HIS A 6 -48.60 -30.04 32.88
C HIS A 6 -48.78 -30.82 34.19
N ARG A 7 -47.93 -31.82 34.42
CA ARG A 7 -47.71 -32.47 35.72
C ARG A 7 -46.34 -32.05 36.26
N PRO A 8 -46.21 -31.58 37.51
CA PRO A 8 -44.91 -31.31 38.12
C PRO A 8 -44.30 -32.60 38.70
N ALA A 9 -43.15 -33.01 38.17
CA ALA A 9 -42.33 -34.06 38.75
C ALA A 9 -41.34 -33.42 39.74
N VAL A 10 -41.47 -33.79 41.02
CA VAL A 10 -40.56 -33.40 42.10
C VAL A 10 -39.35 -34.33 42.04
N CYS A 11 -38.21 -33.81 41.58
CA CYS A 11 -36.93 -34.50 41.62
C CYS A 11 -36.17 -34.14 42.91
N LEU A 12 -35.98 -35.16 43.75
CA LEU A 12 -35.16 -35.16 44.96
C LEU A 12 -33.67 -35.00 44.59
N PHE A 13 -33.07 -33.86 44.92
CA PHE A 13 -31.64 -33.59 44.71
C PHE A 13 -30.83 -34.15 45.89
N ILE A 14 -30.07 -35.22 45.65
CA ILE A 14 -29.06 -35.74 46.58
C ILE A 14 -27.79 -34.91 46.40
N LEU A 15 -27.46 -34.11 47.41
CA LEU A 15 -26.27 -33.26 47.46
C LEU A 15 -25.05 -34.11 47.89
N LEU A 16 -24.39 -34.74 46.92
CA LEU A 16 -23.13 -35.45 47.13
C LEU A 16 -21.96 -34.44 47.05
N CYS A 17 -21.44 -34.01 48.19
CA CYS A 17 -20.28 -33.13 48.28
C CYS A 17 -18.99 -33.89 47.89
N LEU A 18 -18.71 -33.96 46.58
CA LEU A 18 -17.40 -34.35 46.05
C LEU A 18 -16.40 -33.21 46.27
N THR A 19 -15.47 -33.38 47.20
CA THR A 19 -14.30 -32.52 47.37
C THR A 19 -13.28 -32.82 46.27
N ALA A 20 -13.49 -32.22 45.09
CA ALA A 20 -12.52 -32.28 44.00
C ALA A 20 -11.25 -31.49 44.40
N THR A 21 -10.15 -32.21 44.63
CA THR A 21 -8.81 -31.63 44.77
C THR A 21 -8.41 -30.99 43.43
N THR A 22 -8.63 -29.70 43.28
CA THR A 22 -8.18 -28.92 42.13
C THR A 22 -6.66 -28.80 42.15
N ARG A 23 -5.97 -29.66 41.40
CA ARG A 23 -4.55 -29.51 41.12
C ARG A 23 -4.37 -28.24 40.28
N ALA A 24 -3.67 -27.24 40.80
CA ALA A 24 -3.36 -26.02 40.06
C ALA A 24 -2.56 -26.40 38.81
N ALA A 25 -3.16 -26.23 37.62
CA ALA A 25 -2.48 -26.47 36.36
C ALA A 25 -1.38 -25.41 36.21
N GLU A 26 -0.15 -25.87 36.05
CA GLU A 26 1.00 -25.03 35.72
C GLU A 26 0.66 -24.21 34.46
N PRO A 27 0.97 -22.90 34.42
CA PRO A 27 0.58 -22.04 33.31
C PRO A 27 1.14 -22.60 32.00
N ALA A 28 0.24 -23.03 31.11
CA ALA A 28 0.61 -23.66 29.85
C ALA A 28 1.55 -22.75 29.06
N ARG A 29 2.77 -23.25 28.83
CA ARG A 29 3.84 -22.60 28.05
C ARG A 29 3.27 -22.03 26.74
N LEU A 30 3.67 -20.81 26.40
CA LEU A 30 3.30 -20.16 25.15
C LEU A 30 4.04 -20.81 23.98
N ALA A 31 3.31 -21.08 22.89
CA ALA A 31 3.87 -21.68 21.69
C ALA A 31 4.81 -20.71 20.99
N THR A 32 6.02 -21.17 20.67
CA THR A 32 7.03 -20.46 19.88
C THR A 32 6.61 -20.34 18.40
N MET A 33 7.26 -19.44 17.64
CA MET A 33 7.00 -19.28 16.20
C MET A 33 7.17 -20.58 15.40
N ASP A 34 8.16 -21.42 15.75
CA ASP A 34 8.39 -22.69 15.06
C ASP A 34 7.33 -23.74 15.41
N GLU A 35 6.90 -23.80 16.68
CA GLU A 35 5.78 -24.67 17.09
C GLU A 35 4.47 -24.27 16.38
N LEU A 36 4.21 -22.96 16.21
CA LEU A 36 3.05 -22.47 15.46
C LEU A 36 3.09 -22.90 13.99
N ARG A 37 4.26 -22.84 13.35
CA ARG A 37 4.46 -23.33 11.98
C ARG A 37 4.27 -24.84 11.89
N GLN A 38 4.80 -25.60 12.84
CA GLN A 38 4.59 -27.04 12.91
C GLN A 38 3.09 -27.38 13.05
N MET A 39 2.32 -26.65 13.86
CA MET A 39 0.87 -26.84 13.96
C MET A 39 0.17 -26.57 12.62
N TYR A 40 0.59 -25.55 11.88
CA TYR A 40 0.07 -25.27 10.54
C TYR A 40 0.40 -26.39 9.55
N ASP A 41 1.66 -26.82 9.51
CA ASP A 41 2.12 -27.89 8.61
C ASP A 41 1.46 -29.24 8.94
N ALA A 42 1.16 -29.49 10.22
CA ALA A 42 0.40 -30.66 10.69
C ALA A 42 -1.12 -30.56 10.42
N GLY A 43 -1.60 -29.52 9.76
CA GLY A 43 -3.03 -29.32 9.47
C GLY A 43 -3.88 -28.98 10.70
N SER A 44 -3.26 -28.68 11.85
CA SER A 44 -3.92 -28.36 13.11
C SER A 44 -4.32 -26.87 13.17
N PHE A 45 -5.00 -26.38 12.12
CA PHE A 45 -5.28 -24.95 11.90
C PHE A 45 -6.06 -24.30 13.04
N GLN A 46 -7.06 -24.98 13.60
CA GLN A 46 -7.85 -24.45 14.71
C GLN A 46 -7.01 -24.26 15.98
N VAL A 47 -6.14 -25.24 16.29
CA VAL A 47 -5.22 -25.17 17.44
C VAL A 47 -4.18 -24.07 17.21
N CYS A 48 -3.64 -23.98 16.00
CA CYS A 48 -2.70 -22.92 15.60
C CYS A 48 -3.33 -21.53 15.81
N LEU A 49 -4.57 -21.29 15.34
CA LEU A 49 -5.28 -20.02 15.53
C LEU A 49 -5.51 -19.66 17.00
N GLN A 50 -5.83 -20.64 17.85
CA GLN A 50 -5.97 -20.42 19.29
C GLN A 50 -4.64 -19.96 19.91
N GLN A 51 -3.53 -20.63 19.56
CA GLN A 51 -2.20 -20.25 20.07
C GLN A 51 -1.74 -18.90 19.51
N ILE A 52 -1.94 -18.62 18.22
CA ILE A 52 -1.69 -17.31 17.61
C ILE A 52 -2.47 -16.21 18.36
N SER A 53 -3.74 -16.46 18.70
CA SER A 53 -4.56 -15.51 19.44
C SER A 53 -4.05 -15.25 20.86
N ARG A 54 -3.44 -16.25 21.52
CA ARG A 54 -2.80 -16.09 22.83
C ARG A 54 -1.52 -15.27 22.73
N VAL A 55 -0.63 -15.59 21.80
CA VAL A 55 0.65 -14.87 21.64
C VAL A 55 0.47 -13.45 21.12
N SER A 56 -0.57 -13.20 20.31
CA SER A 56 -0.86 -11.85 19.78
C SER A 56 -1.36 -10.87 20.84
N ARG A 57 -1.74 -11.35 22.03
CA ARG A 57 -2.14 -10.51 23.18
C ARG A 57 -0.95 -10.10 24.06
N LEU A 58 0.23 -10.67 23.82
CA LEU A 58 1.42 -10.31 24.57
C LEU A 58 1.84 -8.88 24.26
N THR A 59 2.39 -8.21 25.27
CA THR A 59 2.92 -6.85 25.18
C THR A 59 4.30 -6.79 25.83
N GLY A 60 5.06 -5.73 25.55
CA GLY A 60 6.38 -5.52 26.15
C GLY A 60 7.40 -6.61 25.80
N ASP A 61 8.22 -7.00 26.76
CA ASP A 61 9.34 -7.94 26.55
C ASP A 61 8.89 -9.34 26.12
N ALA A 62 7.73 -9.79 26.59
CA ALA A 62 7.20 -11.11 26.24
C ALA A 62 6.80 -11.24 24.76
N ALA A 63 6.51 -10.11 24.09
CA ALA A 63 6.15 -10.07 22.67
C ALA A 63 7.36 -10.05 21.74
N LYS A 64 8.55 -9.63 22.22
CA LYS A 64 9.77 -9.48 21.40
C LYS A 64 10.15 -10.72 20.57
N PRO A 65 9.97 -11.97 21.04
CA PRO A 65 10.31 -13.15 20.25
C PRO A 65 9.40 -13.38 19.03
N TYR A 66 8.28 -12.68 18.92
CA TYR A 66 7.28 -12.89 17.89
C TYR A 66 7.28 -11.78 16.87
N ASP A 67 7.45 -12.14 15.60
CA ASP A 67 7.19 -11.22 14.50
C ASP A 67 5.68 -11.09 14.30
N LYS A 68 5.13 -9.93 14.69
CA LYS A 68 3.71 -9.58 14.56
C LYS A 68 3.18 -9.82 13.13
N TRP A 69 3.96 -9.50 12.12
CA TRP A 69 3.52 -9.56 10.72
C TRP A 69 3.56 -10.99 10.20
N ALA A 70 4.58 -11.76 10.58
CA ALA A 70 4.61 -13.20 10.32
C ALA A 70 3.45 -13.94 11.01
N LEU A 71 3.07 -13.54 12.23
CA LEU A 71 1.89 -14.07 12.91
C LEU A 71 0.59 -13.76 12.16
N LEU A 72 0.43 -12.54 11.63
CA LEU A 72 -0.74 -12.17 10.84
C LEU A 72 -0.83 -12.97 9.54
N LEU A 73 0.29 -13.16 8.83
CA LEU A 73 0.33 -14.01 7.63
C LEU A 73 -0.07 -15.46 7.96
N LEU A 74 0.52 -16.04 9.02
CA LEU A 74 0.20 -17.41 9.45
C LEU A 74 -1.26 -17.55 9.88
N LYS A 75 -1.82 -16.55 10.58
CA LYS A 75 -3.23 -16.49 10.95
C LYS A 75 -4.11 -16.50 9.70
N ALA A 76 -3.80 -15.64 8.73
CA ALA A 76 -4.56 -15.52 7.48
C ALA A 76 -4.52 -16.83 6.67
N ASP A 77 -3.35 -17.49 6.61
CA ASP A 77 -3.19 -18.80 5.98
C ASP A 77 -4.04 -19.89 6.68
N CYS A 78 -4.07 -19.94 8.01
CA CYS A 78 -4.94 -20.87 8.75
C CYS A 78 -6.43 -20.62 8.45
N LEU A 79 -6.85 -19.36 8.41
CA LEU A 79 -8.24 -18.98 8.09
C LEU A 79 -8.62 -19.38 6.67
N LEU A 80 -7.72 -19.15 5.72
CA LEU A 80 -7.92 -19.56 4.33
C LEU A 80 -8.06 -21.08 4.19
N ARG A 81 -7.28 -21.85 4.95
CA ARG A 81 -7.39 -23.33 5.02
C ARG A 81 -8.69 -23.82 5.65
N MET A 82 -9.26 -23.04 6.55
CA MET A 82 -10.57 -23.28 7.16
C MET A 82 -11.74 -22.69 6.35
N GLU A 83 -11.46 -22.21 5.13
CA GLU A 83 -12.44 -21.61 4.22
C GLU A 83 -13.11 -20.31 4.73
N ASP A 84 -12.61 -19.71 5.82
CA ASP A 84 -13.05 -18.41 6.33
C ASP A 84 -12.39 -17.27 5.53
N THR A 85 -12.87 -17.11 4.30
CA THR A 85 -12.33 -16.15 3.32
C THR A 85 -12.46 -14.71 3.80
N SER A 86 -13.53 -14.39 4.53
CA SER A 86 -13.82 -13.03 5.00
C SER A 86 -12.79 -12.55 6.04
N GLU A 87 -12.54 -13.37 7.07
CA GLU A 87 -11.53 -13.05 8.08
C GLU A 87 -10.10 -13.18 7.54
N ALA A 88 -9.85 -14.12 6.62
CA ALA A 88 -8.57 -14.23 5.92
C ALA A 88 -8.22 -12.94 5.17
N LEU A 89 -9.15 -12.40 4.36
CA LEU A 89 -8.95 -11.14 3.63
C LEU A 89 -8.68 -9.96 4.57
N ARG A 90 -9.42 -9.83 5.68
CA ARG A 90 -9.15 -8.79 6.68
C ARG A 90 -7.76 -8.91 7.28
N THR A 91 -7.34 -10.14 7.56
CA THR A 91 -6.04 -10.41 8.20
C THR A 91 -4.88 -10.15 7.23
N TYR A 92 -4.99 -10.55 5.95
CA TYR A 92 -3.98 -10.20 4.93
C TYR A 92 -3.88 -8.69 4.74
N ARG A 93 -5.00 -7.97 4.67
CA ARG A 93 -4.98 -6.50 4.55
C ARG A 93 -4.26 -5.84 5.72
N ALA A 94 -4.43 -6.36 6.94
CA ALA A 94 -3.66 -5.88 8.08
C ALA A 94 -2.16 -6.19 7.91
N ALA A 95 -1.80 -7.37 7.41
CA ALA A 95 -0.41 -7.78 7.17
C ALA A 95 0.30 -6.98 6.07
N GLU A 96 -0.42 -6.34 5.13
CA GLU A 96 0.18 -5.44 4.13
C GLU A 96 0.95 -4.27 4.74
N SER A 97 0.65 -3.89 5.98
CA SER A 97 1.37 -2.84 6.71
C SER A 97 2.74 -3.27 7.26
N SER A 98 3.20 -4.49 6.94
CA SER A 98 4.52 -4.97 7.35
C SER A 98 5.64 -4.04 6.85
N PRO A 99 6.63 -3.69 7.69
CA PRO A 99 7.83 -2.98 7.25
C PRO A 99 8.75 -3.88 6.42
N VAL A 100 8.54 -5.20 6.43
CA VAL A 100 9.29 -6.16 5.63
C VAL A 100 8.62 -6.30 4.28
N ALA A 101 9.25 -5.75 3.23
CA ALA A 101 8.70 -5.69 1.87
C ALA A 101 8.18 -7.06 1.36
N LYS A 102 8.91 -8.15 1.64
CA LYS A 102 8.50 -9.51 1.25
C LYS A 102 7.19 -9.96 1.91
N GLN A 103 6.99 -9.66 3.19
CA GLN A 103 5.76 -10.02 3.91
C GLN A 103 4.57 -9.16 3.43
N ALA A 104 4.80 -7.87 3.20
CA ALA A 104 3.78 -6.98 2.65
C ALA A 104 3.36 -7.40 1.22
N ALA A 105 4.33 -7.80 0.40
CA ALA A 105 4.08 -8.33 -0.94
C ALA A 105 3.27 -9.64 -0.89
N GLU A 106 3.65 -10.58 -0.01
CA GLU A 106 2.93 -11.85 0.16
C GLU A 106 1.47 -11.63 0.59
N ALA A 107 1.25 -10.72 1.55
CA ALA A 107 -0.08 -10.34 2.01
C ALA A 107 -0.93 -9.78 0.86
N ARG A 108 -0.41 -8.78 0.14
CA ARG A 108 -1.10 -8.12 -0.98
C ARG A 108 -1.40 -9.08 -2.12
N ALA A 109 -0.42 -9.88 -2.52
CA ALA A 109 -0.55 -10.86 -3.58
C ALA A 109 -1.64 -11.88 -3.26
N THR A 110 -1.66 -12.38 -2.02
CA THR A 110 -2.64 -13.39 -1.60
C THR A 110 -4.03 -12.79 -1.44
N GLU A 111 -4.17 -11.57 -0.90
CA GLU A 111 -5.44 -10.85 -0.89
C GLU A 111 -6.02 -10.69 -2.30
N PHE A 112 -5.18 -10.25 -3.24
CA PHE A 112 -5.57 -10.05 -4.64
C PHE A 112 -5.98 -11.36 -5.31
N LEU A 113 -5.23 -12.44 -5.09
CA LEU A 113 -5.57 -13.77 -5.61
C LEU A 113 -6.91 -14.27 -5.08
N ILE A 114 -7.18 -14.13 -3.77
CA ILE A 114 -8.45 -14.55 -3.18
C ILE A 114 -9.62 -13.80 -3.84
N LYS A 115 -9.50 -12.48 -4.04
CA LYS A 115 -10.51 -11.67 -4.71
C LYS A 115 -10.77 -12.07 -6.17
N LYS A 116 -9.75 -12.57 -6.85
CA LYS A 116 -9.81 -13.01 -8.26
C LYS A 116 -10.23 -14.48 -8.41
N SER A 117 -10.36 -15.21 -7.30
CA SER A 117 -10.69 -16.63 -7.28
C SER A 117 -12.18 -16.85 -6.99
N GLN A 118 -12.71 -18.00 -7.41
CA GLN A 118 -14.07 -18.44 -7.10
C GLN A 118 -14.00 -19.83 -6.45
N ASN A 119 -14.77 -20.08 -5.40
CA ASN A 119 -14.75 -21.34 -4.66
C ASN A 119 -13.34 -21.78 -4.23
N LEU A 120 -12.52 -20.82 -3.75
CA LEU A 120 -11.13 -21.03 -3.33
C LEU A 120 -10.24 -21.67 -4.42
N ALA A 121 -10.59 -21.46 -5.68
CA ALA A 121 -9.80 -21.86 -6.83
C ALA A 121 -9.68 -20.71 -7.82
N TYR A 122 -8.48 -20.53 -8.35
CA TYR A 122 -8.24 -19.62 -9.45
C TYR A 122 -8.37 -20.35 -10.78
N LYS A 123 -9.13 -19.80 -11.72
CA LYS A 123 -9.26 -20.34 -13.07
C LYS A 123 -8.53 -19.41 -14.04
N PRO A 124 -7.37 -19.82 -14.58
CA PRO A 124 -6.66 -19.03 -15.58
C PRO A 124 -7.55 -18.68 -16.77
N LYS A 125 -7.38 -17.49 -17.37
CA LYS A 125 -8.18 -16.96 -18.48
C LYS A 125 -7.48 -17.14 -19.83
N THR A 126 -6.15 -17.15 -19.83
CA THR A 126 -5.33 -17.30 -21.05
C THR A 126 -5.28 -18.71 -21.62
N VAL A 127 -5.70 -19.73 -20.86
CA VAL A 127 -5.67 -21.14 -21.29
C VAL A 127 -7.05 -21.56 -21.78
N GLN A 128 -7.12 -22.24 -22.94
CA GLN A 128 -8.38 -22.62 -23.59
C GLN A 128 -9.24 -23.60 -22.75
N THR A 129 -8.59 -24.47 -21.98
CA THR A 129 -9.24 -25.40 -21.02
C THR A 129 -8.49 -25.35 -19.68
N PRO A 130 -8.74 -24.32 -18.85
CA PRO A 130 -7.99 -24.12 -17.62
C PRO A 130 -8.53 -25.03 -16.52
N GLU A 131 -7.66 -25.87 -15.95
CA GLU A 131 -7.94 -26.58 -14.70
C GLU A 131 -7.93 -25.58 -13.54
N PRO A 132 -8.94 -25.61 -12.63
CA PRO A 132 -8.95 -24.76 -11.44
C PRO A 132 -7.77 -25.05 -10.51
N LEU A 133 -7.04 -24.01 -10.13
CA LEU A 133 -5.90 -24.07 -9.23
C LEU A 133 -6.34 -23.72 -7.81
N ALA A 134 -6.35 -24.70 -6.90
CA ALA A 134 -6.73 -24.47 -5.51
C ALA A 134 -5.77 -23.46 -4.83
N ILE A 135 -6.31 -22.43 -4.19
CA ILE A 135 -5.50 -21.38 -3.54
C ILE A 135 -5.24 -21.67 -2.05
N THR A 136 -5.89 -22.68 -1.48
CA THR A 136 -5.70 -23.09 -0.09
C THR A 136 -4.35 -23.76 0.14
N VAL A 137 -3.80 -24.47 -0.86
CA VAL A 137 -2.51 -25.17 -0.77
C VAL A 137 -1.37 -24.23 -1.20
N PRO A 138 -0.32 -23.98 -0.38
CA PRO A 138 0.75 -23.03 -0.70
C PRO A 138 1.44 -23.25 -2.06
N GLN A 139 1.72 -24.50 -2.44
CA GLN A 139 2.36 -24.80 -3.72
C GLN A 139 1.42 -24.53 -4.91
N SER A 140 0.15 -24.92 -4.80
CA SER A 140 -0.86 -24.64 -5.83
C SER A 140 -1.16 -23.13 -5.91
N ARG A 141 -1.17 -22.43 -4.77
CA ARG A 141 -1.30 -20.98 -4.67
C ARG A 141 -0.20 -20.25 -5.43
N LYS A 142 1.06 -20.68 -5.36
CA LYS A 142 2.14 -20.09 -6.17
C LYS A 142 1.89 -20.25 -7.67
N LYS A 143 1.43 -21.42 -8.13
CA LYS A 143 1.05 -21.63 -9.54
C LYS A 143 -0.12 -20.72 -9.94
N ALA A 144 -1.11 -20.57 -9.06
CA ALA A 144 -2.24 -19.66 -9.26
C ALA A 144 -1.81 -18.19 -9.37
N LEU A 145 -0.85 -17.74 -8.54
CA LEU A 145 -0.28 -16.39 -8.64
C LEU A 145 0.43 -16.16 -9.98
N VAL A 146 1.20 -17.14 -10.46
CA VAL A 146 1.88 -17.01 -11.77
C VAL A 146 0.87 -16.92 -12.92
N ALA A 147 -0.17 -17.76 -12.91
CA ALA A 147 -1.23 -17.68 -13.91
C ALA A 147 -2.01 -16.35 -13.83
N LEU A 148 -2.28 -15.88 -12.61
CA LEU A 148 -2.93 -14.59 -12.37
C LEU A 148 -2.11 -13.42 -12.89
N LEU A 149 -0.79 -13.44 -12.69
CA LEU A 149 0.11 -12.43 -13.23
C LEU A 149 0.00 -12.34 -14.75
N ASP A 150 0.04 -13.48 -15.43
CA ASP A 150 0.00 -13.54 -16.90
C ASP A 150 -1.32 -13.02 -17.46
N ASP A 151 -2.43 -13.40 -16.83
CA ASP A 151 -3.77 -12.96 -17.21
C ASP A 151 -3.96 -11.45 -17.03
N GLU A 152 -3.52 -10.89 -15.89
CA GLU A 152 -3.71 -9.48 -15.58
C GLU A 152 -2.72 -8.59 -16.35
N LEU A 153 -1.47 -9.01 -16.55
CA LEU A 153 -0.54 -8.30 -17.44
C LEU A 153 -1.05 -8.26 -18.89
N ALA A 154 -1.65 -9.35 -19.38
CA ALA A 154 -2.26 -9.37 -20.70
C ALA A 154 -3.44 -8.40 -20.79
N ALA A 155 -4.27 -8.34 -19.74
CA ALA A 155 -5.42 -7.44 -19.67
C ALA A 155 -5.01 -5.95 -19.61
N ASP A 156 -3.94 -5.62 -18.90
CA ASP A 156 -3.50 -4.24 -18.70
C ASP A 156 -2.47 -3.75 -19.73
N ARG A 157 -2.05 -4.60 -20.67
CA ARG A 157 -1.01 -4.28 -21.67
C ARG A 157 -1.24 -2.96 -22.41
N ALA A 158 -2.46 -2.68 -22.82
CA ALA A 158 -2.79 -1.43 -23.51
C ALA A 158 -2.58 -0.20 -22.63
N LYS A 159 -2.99 -0.25 -21.36
CA LYS A 159 -2.81 0.84 -20.38
C LYS A 159 -1.33 1.03 -20.04
N ILE A 160 -0.58 -0.07 -19.91
CA ILE A 160 0.87 -0.04 -19.66
C ILE A 160 1.57 0.68 -20.81
N ASN A 161 1.29 0.31 -22.07
CA ASN A 161 1.86 0.98 -23.24
C ASN A 161 1.47 2.46 -23.30
N GLN A 162 0.19 2.76 -23.06
CA GLN A 162 -0.29 4.14 -22.99
C GLN A 162 0.48 4.96 -21.96
N ALA A 163 0.73 4.41 -20.76
CA ALA A 163 1.46 5.09 -19.70
C ALA A 163 2.95 5.28 -20.03
N LEU A 164 3.59 4.29 -20.67
CA LEU A 164 4.98 4.41 -21.12
C LEU A 164 5.17 5.47 -22.21
N GLU A 165 4.19 5.60 -23.12
CA GLU A 165 4.23 6.55 -24.23
C GLU A 165 3.65 7.93 -23.88
N ALA A 166 2.94 8.05 -22.75
CA ALA A 166 2.22 9.24 -22.34
C ALA A 166 3.13 10.48 -22.28
N LYS A 167 2.59 11.62 -22.70
CA LYS A 167 3.22 12.95 -22.57
C LYS A 167 2.85 13.67 -21.27
N THR A 168 1.96 13.07 -20.48
CA THR A 168 1.46 13.59 -19.20
C THR A 168 1.56 12.48 -18.14
N LEU A 169 1.56 12.85 -16.86
CA LEU A 169 1.66 11.90 -15.75
C LEU A 169 0.37 11.12 -15.47
N THR A 170 -0.80 11.64 -15.90
CA THR A 170 -2.12 11.07 -15.57
C THR A 170 -2.22 9.57 -15.87
N PRO A 171 -1.85 9.07 -17.07
CA PRO A 171 -1.97 7.65 -17.35
C PRO A 171 -1.08 6.75 -16.46
N MET A 172 -0.01 7.31 -15.88
CA MET A 172 0.85 6.56 -14.95
C MET A 172 0.20 6.43 -13.57
N PHE A 173 -0.45 7.49 -13.08
CA PHE A 173 -1.17 7.43 -11.80
C PHE A 173 -2.27 6.38 -11.82
N ASP A 174 -2.92 6.20 -12.96
CA ASP A 174 -3.99 5.22 -13.11
C ASP A 174 -3.48 3.77 -13.04
N ILE A 175 -2.28 3.48 -13.56
CA ILE A 175 -1.79 2.09 -13.72
C ILE A 175 -0.76 1.65 -12.67
N VAL A 176 -0.03 2.59 -12.03
CA VAL A 176 1.03 2.24 -11.06
C VAL A 176 0.51 1.43 -9.86
N PRO A 177 -0.64 1.76 -9.23
CA PRO A 177 -1.16 0.95 -8.12
C PRO A 177 -1.44 -0.51 -8.51
N ASP A 178 -1.97 -0.73 -9.70
CA ASP A 178 -2.23 -2.07 -10.24
C ASP A 178 -0.91 -2.80 -10.50
N LEU A 179 0.08 -2.14 -11.11
CA LEU A 179 1.39 -2.72 -11.35
C LEU A 179 2.18 -3.05 -10.07
N LEU A 180 2.04 -2.25 -9.01
CA LEU A 180 2.63 -2.59 -7.70
C LEU A 180 1.97 -3.83 -7.09
N THR A 181 0.67 -4.03 -7.33
CA THR A 181 -0.04 -5.26 -6.96
C THR A 181 0.46 -6.44 -7.79
N LEU A 182 0.62 -6.29 -9.10
CA LEU A 182 1.15 -7.32 -9.98
C LEU A 182 2.62 -7.66 -9.67
N TRP A 183 3.42 -6.68 -9.26
CA TRP A 183 4.78 -6.92 -8.76
C TRP A 183 4.76 -7.80 -7.52
N ALA A 184 3.89 -7.51 -6.55
CA ALA A 184 3.73 -8.33 -5.36
C ALA A 184 3.32 -9.77 -5.73
N VAL A 185 2.41 -9.93 -6.70
CA VAL A 185 2.01 -11.24 -7.24
C VAL A 185 3.21 -11.97 -7.86
N GLU A 186 4.01 -11.30 -8.69
CA GLU A 186 5.18 -11.91 -9.34
C GLU A 186 6.23 -12.38 -8.33
N VAL A 187 6.62 -11.51 -7.40
CA VAL A 187 7.62 -11.83 -6.39
C VAL A 187 7.14 -12.93 -5.45
N THR A 188 5.85 -12.95 -5.10
CA THR A 188 5.30 -14.01 -4.22
C THR A 188 5.17 -15.35 -4.97
N GLY A 189 4.77 -15.32 -6.24
CA GLY A 189 4.59 -16.52 -7.06
C GLY A 189 5.90 -17.15 -7.52
N THR A 190 6.85 -16.33 -7.97
CA THR A 190 8.09 -16.76 -8.64
C THR A 190 9.35 -16.57 -7.80
N GLY A 191 9.34 -15.64 -6.84
CA GLY A 191 10.53 -15.20 -6.12
C GLY A 191 11.42 -14.21 -6.88
N GLN A 192 11.00 -13.76 -8.07
CA GLN A 192 11.74 -12.83 -8.93
C GLN A 192 10.80 -11.71 -9.45
N GLU A 193 11.36 -10.69 -10.11
CA GLU A 193 10.62 -9.56 -10.72
C GLU A 193 10.95 -9.37 -12.21
N SER A 194 10.99 -10.48 -12.95
CA SER A 194 11.39 -10.53 -14.35
C SER A 194 10.47 -9.76 -15.32
N LYS A 195 9.16 -9.70 -15.06
CA LYS A 195 8.14 -9.14 -15.95
C LYS A 195 7.76 -7.72 -15.52
N THR A 196 7.36 -7.55 -14.27
CA THR A 196 6.89 -6.27 -13.75
C THR A 196 8.04 -5.32 -13.44
N GLY A 197 9.22 -5.85 -13.10
CA GLY A 197 10.40 -5.06 -12.77
C GLY A 197 10.81 -4.10 -13.89
N PRO A 198 11.06 -4.56 -15.14
CA PRO A 198 11.40 -3.67 -16.25
C PRO A 198 10.32 -2.62 -16.54
N ILE A 199 9.03 -2.99 -16.45
CA ILE A 199 7.90 -2.08 -16.69
C ILE A 199 7.90 -0.94 -15.66
N LEU A 200 8.02 -1.27 -14.37
CA LEU A 200 8.09 -0.28 -13.29
C LEU A 200 9.33 0.63 -13.42
N THR A 201 10.46 0.10 -13.91
CA THR A 201 11.66 0.93 -14.19
C THR A 201 11.35 1.96 -15.26
N GLY A 202 10.81 1.51 -16.40
CA GLY A 202 10.52 2.39 -17.53
C GLY A 202 9.49 3.46 -17.19
N LEU A 203 8.44 3.11 -16.43
CA LEU A 203 7.47 4.08 -15.93
C LEU A 203 8.11 5.09 -14.98
N GLY A 204 8.95 4.66 -14.03
CA GLY A 204 9.65 5.56 -13.13
C GLY A 204 10.59 6.52 -13.85
N GLU A 205 11.31 6.05 -14.87
CA GLU A 205 12.17 6.90 -15.72
C GLU A 205 11.36 7.91 -16.51
N ARG A 206 10.29 7.47 -17.17
CA ARG A 206 9.41 8.36 -17.93
C ARG A 206 8.74 9.40 -17.02
N ALA A 207 8.27 8.99 -15.85
CA ALA A 207 7.65 9.89 -14.87
C ALA A 207 8.62 11.00 -14.46
N ARG A 208 9.86 10.66 -14.11
CA ARG A 208 10.90 11.64 -13.80
C ARG A 208 11.16 12.59 -14.95
N THR A 209 11.34 12.08 -16.18
CA THR A 209 11.56 12.96 -17.35
C THR A 209 10.40 13.94 -17.57
N LEU A 210 9.15 13.52 -17.34
CA LEU A 210 7.99 14.39 -17.46
C LEU A 210 7.94 15.43 -16.33
N ILE A 211 8.24 15.02 -15.09
CA ILE A 211 8.31 15.94 -13.95
C ILE A 211 9.43 16.95 -14.16
N ASP A 212 10.64 16.53 -14.52
CA ASP A 212 11.79 17.40 -14.76
C ASP A 212 11.47 18.48 -15.80
N ARG A 213 10.77 18.10 -16.89
CA ARG A 213 10.32 19.07 -17.90
C ARG A 213 9.29 20.04 -17.34
N ASP A 214 8.30 19.56 -16.58
CA ASP A 214 7.30 20.47 -15.98
C ASP A 214 7.97 21.42 -14.98
N LEU A 215 8.89 20.94 -14.14
CA LEU A 215 9.65 21.76 -13.20
C LEU A 215 10.46 22.86 -13.88
N GLN A 216 11.05 22.60 -15.05
CA GLN A 216 11.70 23.64 -15.87
C GLN A 216 10.70 24.72 -16.29
N VAL A 217 9.53 24.34 -16.80
CA VAL A 217 8.46 25.30 -17.17
C VAL A 217 8.01 26.10 -15.95
N ARG A 218 7.88 25.48 -14.78
CA ARG A 218 7.51 26.16 -13.54
C ARG A 218 8.57 27.13 -13.06
N ARG A 219 9.85 26.80 -13.22
CA ARG A 219 10.95 27.72 -12.93
C ARG A 219 10.92 28.94 -13.84
N GLU A 220 10.74 28.75 -15.15
CA GLU A 220 10.59 29.86 -16.10
C GLU A 220 9.39 30.75 -15.76
N GLN A 221 8.27 30.15 -15.35
CA GLN A 221 7.08 30.86 -14.89
C GLN A 221 7.38 31.72 -13.65
N LEU A 222 8.05 31.15 -12.64
CA LEU A 222 8.48 31.87 -11.43
C LEU A 222 9.43 33.02 -11.76
N ASP A 223 10.42 32.80 -12.63
CA ASP A 223 11.35 33.85 -13.05
C ASP A 223 10.63 34.98 -13.81
N GLY A 224 9.63 34.65 -14.63
CA GLY A 224 8.78 35.63 -15.29
C GLY A 224 7.98 36.50 -14.30
N ILE A 225 7.42 35.91 -13.25
CA ILE A 225 6.73 36.65 -12.17
C ILE A 225 7.73 37.55 -11.42
N ARG A 226 8.90 37.02 -11.07
CA ARG A 226 9.98 37.75 -10.40
C ARG A 226 10.44 38.96 -11.22
N GLN A 227 10.62 38.80 -12.53
CA GLN A 227 10.99 39.89 -13.43
C GLN A 227 9.90 40.95 -13.49
N LYS A 228 8.63 40.55 -13.68
CA LYS A 228 7.47 41.47 -13.67
C LYS A 228 7.41 42.29 -12.39
N ALA A 229 7.59 41.66 -11.23
CA ALA A 229 7.55 42.35 -9.93
C ALA A 229 8.66 43.42 -9.79
N ASN A 230 9.83 43.15 -10.37
CA ASN A 230 10.99 44.04 -10.33
C ASN A 230 11.03 45.09 -11.46
N GLN A 231 10.04 45.10 -12.37
CA GLN A 231 9.96 46.14 -13.40
C GLN A 231 9.79 47.51 -12.75
N ILE A 232 10.62 48.46 -13.20
CA ILE A 232 10.49 49.86 -12.81
C ILE A 232 9.40 50.48 -13.68
N VAL A 233 8.36 51.02 -13.07
CA VAL A 233 7.25 51.69 -13.73
C VAL A 233 7.38 53.19 -13.46
N GLU A 234 7.33 53.99 -14.52
CA GLU A 234 7.20 55.43 -14.41
C GLU A 234 5.81 55.77 -13.85
N ASN A 235 5.79 56.33 -12.65
CA ASN A 235 4.57 56.82 -12.06
C ASN A 235 4.39 58.26 -12.54
N ARG A 236 3.64 58.45 -13.64
CA ARG A 236 3.16 59.78 -14.03
C ARG A 236 2.16 60.23 -12.98
N GLY A 237 2.66 60.93 -11.97
CA GLY A 237 1.87 61.44 -10.88
C GLY A 237 0.77 62.36 -11.42
N ASN A 238 -0.42 62.26 -10.83
CA ASN A 238 -1.42 63.30 -11.00
C ASN A 238 -0.86 64.61 -10.39
N PHE A 239 -1.20 65.77 -10.97
CA PHE A 239 -0.67 67.16 -10.83
C PHE A 239 0.01 67.64 -9.51
N TRP A 240 -0.12 66.91 -8.40
CA TRP A 240 0.41 67.22 -7.07
C TRP A 240 1.56 66.31 -6.60
N TRP A 241 1.94 65.27 -7.35
CA TRP A 241 3.04 64.35 -7.02
C TRP A 241 4.15 64.43 -8.07
N GLN A 242 5.40 64.57 -7.64
CA GLN A 242 6.58 64.59 -8.53
C GLN A 242 6.66 63.30 -9.36
N ASP A 243 7.02 63.44 -10.64
CA ASP A 243 7.37 62.32 -11.50
C ASP A 243 8.47 61.48 -10.83
N GLY A 244 8.20 60.19 -10.66
CA GLY A 244 9.09 59.26 -9.98
C GLY A 244 8.99 57.85 -10.54
N THR A 245 10.07 57.09 -10.42
CA THR A 245 10.11 55.67 -10.80
C THR A 245 9.91 54.81 -9.56
N THR A 246 8.94 53.90 -9.59
CA THR A 246 8.73 52.92 -8.52
C THR A 246 8.83 51.50 -9.07
N ARG A 247 9.17 50.51 -8.23
CA ARG A 247 9.03 49.10 -8.61
C ARG A 247 7.55 48.75 -8.69
N ARG A 248 7.17 47.94 -9.68
CA ARG A 248 5.79 47.47 -9.88
C ARG A 248 5.26 46.73 -8.64
N GLY A 249 6.11 45.91 -8.03
CA GLY A 249 5.71 44.97 -6.97
C GLY A 249 4.85 43.82 -7.51
N LEU A 250 4.36 42.97 -6.61
CA LEU A 250 3.44 41.88 -6.95
C LEU A 250 1.99 42.36 -6.93
N TYR A 251 1.24 42.09 -7.99
CA TYR A 251 -0.21 42.30 -8.00
C TYR A 251 -0.96 41.06 -7.49
N THR A 252 -2.26 41.24 -7.21
CA THR A 252 -3.14 40.14 -6.76
C THR A 252 -3.09 38.91 -7.68
N PRO A 253 -3.07 39.04 -9.03
CA PRO A 253 -2.91 37.88 -9.91
C PRO A 253 -1.57 37.16 -9.73
N ASP A 254 -0.46 37.90 -9.62
CA ASP A 254 0.88 37.33 -9.46
C ASP A 254 0.97 36.52 -8.14
N ARG A 255 0.43 37.08 -7.04
CA ARG A 255 0.37 36.40 -5.74
C ARG A 255 -0.48 35.13 -5.78
N LYS A 256 -1.60 35.15 -6.51
CA LYS A 256 -2.44 33.96 -6.69
C LYS A 256 -1.68 32.89 -7.46
N GLU A 257 -1.03 33.27 -8.56
CA GLU A 257 -0.25 32.36 -9.40
C GLU A 257 0.90 31.70 -8.62
N LEU A 258 1.62 32.44 -7.77
CA LEU A 258 2.65 31.89 -6.89
C LEU A 258 2.09 30.87 -5.88
N ARG A 259 0.92 31.14 -5.28
CA ARG A 259 0.28 30.19 -4.35
C ARG A 259 -0.18 28.91 -5.04
N ASP A 260 -0.78 29.06 -6.22
CA ASP A 260 -1.22 27.93 -7.04
C ASP A 260 -0.02 27.07 -7.45
N LEU A 261 1.10 27.71 -7.82
CA LEU A 261 2.36 27.05 -8.16
C LEU A 261 2.91 26.24 -6.97
N MET A 262 3.03 26.83 -5.78
CA MET A 262 3.53 26.11 -4.60
C MET A 262 2.63 24.92 -4.23
N THR A 263 1.30 25.12 -4.27
CA THR A 263 0.33 24.03 -4.00
C THR A 263 0.48 22.89 -4.99
N TYR A 264 0.74 23.21 -6.26
CA TYR A 264 1.04 22.22 -7.28
C TYR A 264 2.35 21.47 -7.00
N LEU A 265 3.44 22.20 -6.71
CA LEU A 265 4.76 21.61 -6.45
C LEU A 265 4.77 20.71 -5.20
N GLN A 266 4.02 21.04 -4.15
CA GLN A 266 3.84 20.18 -2.97
C GLN A 266 3.23 18.83 -3.35
N LYS A 267 2.25 18.80 -4.27
CA LYS A 267 1.69 17.53 -4.76
C LYS A 267 2.71 16.72 -5.57
N VAL A 268 3.54 17.38 -6.36
CA VAL A 268 4.62 16.72 -7.12
C VAL A 268 5.66 16.14 -6.16
N GLU A 269 6.00 16.88 -5.10
CA GLU A 269 6.89 16.41 -4.03
C GLU A 269 6.33 15.17 -3.32
N GLU A 270 5.07 15.19 -2.89
CA GLU A 270 4.39 14.05 -2.25
C GLU A 270 4.43 12.79 -3.14
N VAL A 271 4.18 12.96 -4.44
CA VAL A 271 4.30 11.88 -5.44
C VAL A 271 5.74 11.40 -5.55
N GLY A 272 6.72 12.31 -5.58
CA GLY A 272 8.15 11.99 -5.61
C GLY A 272 8.58 11.16 -4.41
N VAL A 273 8.15 11.54 -3.20
CA VAL A 273 8.41 10.81 -1.94
C VAL A 273 7.76 9.43 -1.97
N LEU A 274 6.53 9.32 -2.47
CA LEU A 274 5.85 8.03 -2.60
C LEU A 274 6.58 7.11 -3.59
N ALA A 275 6.98 7.63 -4.75
CA ALA A 275 7.72 6.89 -5.76
C ALA A 275 9.10 6.47 -5.27
N GLN A 276 9.77 7.33 -4.50
CA GLN A 276 11.02 7.03 -3.81
C GLN A 276 10.86 5.88 -2.81
N LYS A 277 9.81 5.94 -1.96
CA LYS A 277 9.49 4.88 -1.02
C LYS A 277 9.30 3.54 -1.72
N TYR A 278 8.55 3.51 -2.83
CA TYR A 278 8.39 2.30 -3.61
C TYR A 278 9.70 1.84 -4.23
N ALA A 279 10.52 2.73 -4.79
CA ALA A 279 11.83 2.36 -5.31
C ALA A 279 12.68 1.63 -4.25
N TRP A 280 12.73 2.13 -3.01
CA TRP A 280 13.43 1.44 -1.92
C TRP A 280 12.81 0.09 -1.55
N GLN A 281 11.47 0.01 -1.48
CA GLN A 281 10.77 -1.26 -1.20
C GLN A 281 11.05 -2.32 -2.28
N LEU A 282 11.25 -1.89 -3.52
CA LEU A 282 11.61 -2.73 -4.66
C LEU A 282 13.13 -3.04 -4.72
N GLY A 283 13.94 -2.58 -3.76
CA GLY A 283 15.39 -2.75 -3.77
C GLY A 283 16.11 -1.93 -4.86
N ARG A 284 15.47 -0.86 -5.34
CA ARG A 284 15.96 0.01 -6.42
C ARG A 284 16.56 1.30 -5.86
N ASP A 285 17.30 2.00 -6.71
CA ASP A 285 17.88 3.28 -6.36
C ASP A 285 16.83 4.38 -6.25
N GLY A 286 16.29 4.55 -5.04
CA GLY A 286 15.37 5.64 -4.69
C GLY A 286 16.03 7.02 -4.71
N LYS A 287 17.38 7.12 -4.74
CA LYS A 287 18.06 8.43 -4.78
C LYS A 287 17.83 9.18 -6.07
N LYS A 288 17.47 8.48 -7.16
CA LYS A 288 17.09 9.12 -8.42
C LYS A 288 15.84 10.02 -8.28
N TRP A 289 15.06 9.87 -7.21
CA TRP A 289 13.94 10.76 -6.90
C TRP A 289 14.34 11.97 -6.04
N ASP A 290 15.51 11.95 -5.38
CA ASP A 290 15.99 13.05 -4.54
C ASP A 290 16.13 14.34 -5.36
N ALA A 291 16.60 14.25 -6.60
CA ALA A 291 16.76 15.42 -7.48
C ALA A 291 15.41 16.10 -7.75
N VAL A 292 14.36 15.32 -8.05
CA VAL A 292 13.00 15.83 -8.29
C VAL A 292 12.44 16.50 -7.04
N ILE A 293 12.54 15.81 -5.89
CA ILE A 293 12.03 16.31 -4.60
C ILE A 293 12.75 17.60 -4.21
N THR A 294 14.08 17.61 -4.31
CA THR A 294 14.92 18.78 -3.99
C THR A 294 14.58 19.96 -4.88
N GLU A 295 14.41 19.72 -6.18
CA GLU A 295 14.06 20.78 -7.13
C GLU A 295 12.69 21.40 -6.84
N CYS A 296 11.69 20.58 -6.47
CA CYS A 296 10.38 21.08 -6.04
C CYS A 296 10.53 22.02 -4.83
N LEU A 297 11.26 21.58 -3.79
CA LEU A 297 11.49 22.35 -2.57
C LEU A 297 12.24 23.65 -2.84
N VAL A 298 13.24 23.64 -3.74
CA VAL A 298 13.97 24.85 -4.14
C VAL A 298 13.03 25.85 -4.82
N ILE A 299 12.18 25.41 -5.75
CA ILE A 299 11.25 26.31 -6.45
C ILE A 299 10.20 26.87 -5.47
N ILE A 300 9.69 26.05 -4.53
CA ILE A 300 8.77 26.50 -3.47
C ILE A 300 9.43 27.59 -2.63
N ALA A 301 10.63 27.35 -2.09
CA ALA A 301 11.34 28.31 -1.25
C ALA A 301 11.64 29.62 -2.00
N ASP A 302 11.94 29.55 -3.30
CA ASP A 302 12.15 30.74 -4.12
C ASP A 302 10.86 31.51 -4.44
N ALA A 303 9.73 30.81 -4.59
CA ALA A 303 8.43 31.44 -4.72
C ALA A 303 8.03 32.17 -3.43
N GLU A 304 8.29 31.57 -2.26
CA GLU A 304 8.08 32.20 -0.95
C GLU A 304 8.90 33.50 -0.80
N LYS A 305 10.19 33.47 -1.13
CA LYS A 305 11.04 34.69 -1.11
C LYS A 305 10.51 35.79 -2.02
N VAL A 306 9.99 35.45 -3.20
CA VAL A 306 9.41 36.45 -4.13
C VAL A 306 8.15 37.08 -3.52
N MET A 307 7.31 36.29 -2.84
CA MET A 307 6.15 36.79 -2.12
C MET A 307 6.49 37.66 -0.91
N GLU A 308 7.56 37.35 -0.17
CA GLU A 308 7.97 38.12 1.01
C GLU A 308 8.65 39.45 0.63
N ALA A 309 9.36 39.50 -0.49
CA ALA A 309 10.08 40.68 -0.94
C ALA A 309 9.18 41.79 -1.54
N ASN A 310 7.88 41.53 -1.77
CA ASN A 310 6.96 42.43 -2.47
C ASN A 310 5.55 42.44 -1.85
#